data_AF-A0A6J3C947-F1
#
_entry.id   AF-A0A6J3C947-F1
#
_cell.length_a   1.000
_cell.length_b   1.000
_cell.length_c   1.000
_cell.angle_alpha   90.00
_cell.angle_beta   90.00
_cell.angle_gamma   90.00
#
_symmetry.space_group_name_H-M   'P 1'
#
loop_
_entity.id
_entity.type
_entity.pdbx_description
1 polymer ?
#
loop_
_entity_poly.entity_id
_entity_poly.type
_entity_poly.pdbx_seq_one_letter_code
_entity_poly.pdbx_strand_id
1 'polypeptide(L)'
;VVVQPAPAITFRATGGVLNLLVMAGPTPAAVLQQYTAILGRPALPPYWALGFHLCKFNYLSLNATRDVWKRNRDAGIPFDVQWNDIDYMKNRNDFTYDEERFAGLPEFVDELHKEGMRYVMIIDPGISASQKPGTYPPYDRGIEMDVFIKNNTNQPLLGKVWNEGLTVYPDFTHPNATAYWVEMLTAYYKKVKYDGVWI
;
A
#
# COMPACT_ATOMS: atom_id res chain seq x y z
N VAL A 1 9.07 25.22 5.57
CA VAL A 1 8.45 26.55 5.36
C VAL A 1 8.33 27.22 6.71
N VAL A 2 8.70 28.50 6.81
CA VAL A 2 8.58 29.28 8.07
C VAL A 2 7.57 30.40 7.86
N VAL A 3 6.65 30.55 8.80
CA VAL A 3 5.65 31.62 8.86
C VAL A 3 5.99 32.57 10.01
N GLN A 4 5.59 33.83 9.91
CA GLN A 4 5.81 34.85 10.95
C GLN A 4 4.53 35.69 11.18
N PRO A 5 4.44 36.49 12.26
CA PRO A 5 3.23 37.27 12.56
C PRO A 5 2.87 38.32 11.49
N ALA A 6 3.86 38.91 10.84
CA ALA A 6 3.63 39.64 9.60
C ALA A 6 3.32 38.65 8.46
N PRO A 7 2.43 38.97 7.48
CA PRO A 7 2.09 38.05 6.40
C PRO A 7 3.26 37.86 5.44
N ALA A 8 4.18 36.98 5.83
CA ALA A 8 5.38 36.63 5.09
C ALA A 8 5.67 35.14 5.28
N ILE A 9 6.20 34.53 4.22
CA ILE A 9 6.54 33.12 4.17
C ILE A 9 7.99 33.00 3.69
N THR A 10 8.80 32.22 4.38
CA THR A 10 10.19 31.90 3.98
C THR A 10 10.31 30.43 3.58
N PHE A 11 10.78 30.18 2.35
CA PHE A 11 11.17 28.85 1.87
C PHE A 11 12.64 28.59 2.20
N ARG A 12 12.93 27.46 2.86
CA ARG A 12 14.29 27.00 3.18
C ARG A 12 14.41 25.56 2.69
N ALA A 13 15.09 25.35 1.57
CA ALA A 13 15.31 24.04 0.95
C ALA A 13 16.79 23.64 1.05
N THR A 14 17.08 22.34 1.11
CA THR A 14 18.44 21.79 1.26
C THR A 14 19.11 21.41 -0.07
N GLY A 15 18.41 21.59 -1.20
CA GLY A 15 18.91 21.28 -2.54
C GLY A 15 17.85 21.52 -3.62
N GLY A 16 18.19 21.21 -4.87
CA GLY A 16 17.30 21.39 -6.03
C GLY A 16 17.22 22.84 -6.53
N VAL A 17 16.09 23.17 -7.17
CA VAL A 17 15.82 24.51 -7.73
C VAL A 17 14.55 25.11 -7.13
N LEU A 18 14.46 26.44 -7.11
CA LEU A 18 13.23 27.14 -6.75
C LEU A 18 12.34 27.26 -7.99
N ASN A 19 11.29 26.43 -8.07
CA ASN A 19 10.25 26.51 -9.09
C ASN A 19 8.92 26.92 -8.45
N LEU A 20 8.48 28.16 -8.69
CA LEU A 20 7.28 28.73 -8.07
C LEU A 20 6.16 28.90 -9.09
N LEU A 21 4.98 28.39 -8.73
CA LEU A 21 3.74 28.57 -9.48
C LEU A 21 2.73 29.32 -8.61
N VAL A 22 2.11 30.37 -9.15
CA VAL A 22 1.13 31.21 -8.44
C VAL A 22 -0.23 31.02 -9.08
N MET A 23 -1.20 30.51 -8.30
CA MET A 23 -2.58 30.34 -8.73
C MET A 23 -3.40 31.55 -8.28
N ALA A 24 -3.87 32.35 -9.23
CA ALA A 24 -4.47 33.66 -8.95
C ALA A 24 -5.96 33.62 -8.55
N GLY A 25 -6.66 32.49 -8.71
CA GLY A 25 -8.08 32.38 -8.37
C GLY A 25 -9.01 32.95 -9.46
N PRO A 26 -10.08 33.71 -9.12
CA PRO A 26 -10.19 34.60 -7.95
C PRO A 26 -10.84 34.00 -6.70
N THR A 27 -11.46 32.82 -6.80
CA THR A 27 -12.06 32.14 -5.64
C THR A 27 -11.13 31.04 -5.12
N PRO A 28 -11.24 30.65 -3.83
CA PRO A 28 -10.51 29.48 -3.31
C PRO A 28 -10.74 28.21 -4.14
N ALA A 29 -11.95 28.00 -4.66
CA ALA A 29 -12.25 26.88 -5.55
C ALA A 29 -11.50 26.99 -6.90
N ALA A 30 -11.43 28.19 -7.48
CA ALA A 30 -10.67 28.42 -8.72
C ALA A 30 -9.16 28.20 -8.53
N VAL A 31 -8.61 28.59 -7.37
CA VAL A 31 -7.22 28.31 -6.98
C VAL A 31 -6.96 26.79 -7.00
N LEU A 32 -7.84 25.99 -6.38
CA LEU A 32 -7.73 24.52 -6.38
C LEU A 32 -7.89 23.93 -7.78
N GLN A 33 -8.77 24.49 -8.62
CA GLN A 33 -8.92 24.06 -10.00
C GLN A 33 -7.67 24.33 -10.84
N GLN A 34 -7.03 25.50 -10.67
CA GLN A 34 -5.77 25.83 -11.36
C GLN A 34 -4.63 24.92 -10.89
N TYR A 35 -4.51 24.72 -9.57
CA TYR A 35 -3.50 23.85 -8.99
C TYR A 35 -3.58 22.41 -9.51
N THR A 36 -4.78 21.81 -9.47
CA THR A 36 -4.99 20.43 -9.96
C THR A 36 -4.97 20.33 -11.49
N ALA A 37 -5.14 21.42 -12.23
CA ALA A 37 -4.95 21.37 -13.69
C ALA A 37 -3.47 21.17 -14.07
N ILE A 38 -2.53 21.58 -13.21
CA ILE A 38 -1.09 21.44 -13.46
C ILE A 38 -0.55 20.12 -12.92
N LEU A 39 -0.90 19.75 -11.68
CA LEU A 39 -0.37 18.54 -11.06
C LEU A 39 -1.10 17.25 -11.45
N GLY A 40 -2.27 17.37 -12.07
CA GLY A 40 -3.16 16.26 -12.38
C GLY A 40 -4.45 16.34 -11.58
N ARG A 41 -5.56 16.02 -12.26
CA ARG A 41 -6.88 15.95 -11.61
C ARG A 41 -6.94 14.71 -10.71
N PRO A 42 -7.69 14.76 -9.61
CA PRO A 42 -7.94 13.57 -8.79
C PRO A 42 -8.49 12.43 -9.66
N ALA A 43 -7.99 11.21 -9.45
CA ALA A 43 -8.53 10.03 -10.10
C ALA A 43 -9.99 9.81 -9.66
N LEU A 44 -10.84 9.32 -10.57
CA LEU A 44 -12.19 8.91 -10.24
C LEU A 44 -12.13 7.59 -9.46
N PRO A 45 -12.54 7.54 -8.18
CA PRO A 45 -12.54 6.30 -7.43
C PRO A 45 -13.66 5.37 -7.94
N PRO A 46 -13.49 4.04 -7.82
CA PRO A 46 -14.60 3.12 -8.03
C PRO A 46 -15.69 3.38 -6.98
N TYR A 47 -16.96 3.20 -7.35
CA TYR A 47 -18.09 3.57 -6.47
C TYR A 47 -18.03 2.90 -5.09
N TRP A 48 -17.56 1.66 -5.02
CA TRP A 48 -17.46 0.91 -3.77
C TRP A 48 -16.49 1.54 -2.75
N ALA A 49 -15.50 2.32 -3.21
CA ALA A 49 -14.54 2.98 -2.34
C ALA A 49 -15.16 4.15 -1.54
N LEU A 50 -16.41 4.52 -1.85
CA LEU A 50 -17.20 5.49 -1.09
C LEU A 50 -18.04 4.83 0.02
N GLY A 51 -18.10 3.50 0.05
CA GLY A 51 -18.75 2.74 1.09
C GLY A 51 -18.01 2.82 2.43
N PHE A 52 -18.55 2.18 3.46
CA PHE A 52 -17.84 2.07 4.74
C PHE A 52 -16.83 0.92 4.72
N HIS A 53 -15.64 1.15 5.27
CA HIS A 53 -14.52 0.22 5.28
C HIS A 53 -14.21 -0.16 6.73
N LEU A 54 -14.03 -1.46 7.00
CA LEU A 54 -13.67 -1.95 8.34
C LEU A 54 -12.27 -2.55 8.34
N CYS A 55 -11.42 -1.99 9.20
CA CYS A 55 -10.03 -2.40 9.38
C CYS A 55 -9.64 -2.35 10.86
N LYS A 56 -8.62 -3.13 11.22
CA LYS A 56 -7.91 -3.01 12.48
C LYS A 56 -6.55 -3.69 12.32
N PHE A 57 -5.50 -3.06 12.85
CA PHE A 57 -4.24 -3.77 13.06
C PHE A 57 -4.43 -4.89 14.09
N ASN A 58 -3.97 -6.10 13.76
CA ASN A 58 -4.03 -7.28 14.63
C ASN A 58 -5.47 -7.75 14.88
N TYR A 59 -6.13 -8.22 13.82
CA TYR A 59 -7.20 -9.20 13.98
C TYR A 59 -6.64 -10.55 14.45
N LEU A 60 -5.36 -10.84 14.16
CA LEU A 60 -4.54 -11.98 14.60
C LEU A 60 -4.83 -13.30 13.86
N SER A 61 -6.05 -13.49 13.35
CA SER A 61 -6.43 -14.67 12.56
C SER A 61 -7.58 -14.38 11.60
N LEU A 62 -7.80 -15.28 10.64
CA LEU A 62 -8.94 -15.22 9.75
C LEU A 62 -10.26 -15.43 10.49
N ASN A 63 -10.30 -16.29 11.51
CA ASN A 63 -11.51 -16.49 12.32
C ASN A 63 -11.93 -15.20 13.03
N ALA A 64 -10.98 -14.47 13.62
CA ALA A 64 -11.27 -13.18 14.25
C ALA A 64 -11.75 -12.13 13.22
N THR A 65 -11.19 -12.15 12.00
CA THR A 65 -11.67 -11.30 10.90
C THR A 65 -13.11 -11.66 10.53
N ARG A 66 -13.41 -12.96 10.40
CA ARG A 66 -14.74 -13.48 10.09
C ARG A 66 -15.77 -13.15 11.17
N ASP A 67 -15.40 -13.24 12.45
CA ASP A 67 -16.27 -12.86 13.57
C ASP A 67 -16.62 -11.37 13.53
N VAL A 68 -15.65 -10.52 13.19
CA VAL A 68 -15.87 -9.08 13.02
C VAL A 68 -16.76 -8.79 11.81
N TRP A 69 -16.49 -9.44 10.67
CA TRP A 69 -17.34 -9.32 9.50
C TRP A 69 -18.79 -9.74 9.82
N LYS A 70 -18.96 -10.93 10.39
CA LYS A 70 -20.27 -11.51 10.70
C LYS A 70 -21.06 -10.67 11.70
N ARG A 71 -20.47 -10.26 12.83
CA ARG A 71 -21.21 -9.48 13.85
C ARG A 71 -21.69 -8.12 13.32
N ASN A 72 -20.95 -7.48 12.40
CA ASN A 72 -21.37 -6.22 11.79
C ASN A 72 -22.52 -6.45 10.80
N ARG A 73 -22.46 -7.53 10.02
CA ARG A 73 -23.55 -7.95 9.12
C ARG A 73 -24.82 -8.31 9.91
N ASP A 74 -24.69 -9.10 10.96
CA ASP A 74 -25.80 -9.52 11.83
C ASP A 74 -26.44 -8.30 12.54
N ALA A 75 -25.65 -7.25 12.82
CA ALA A 75 -26.14 -5.98 13.36
C ALA A 75 -26.74 -5.02 12.31
N GLY A 76 -26.73 -5.38 11.02
CA GLY A 76 -27.24 -4.54 9.94
C GLY A 76 -26.41 -3.29 9.63
N ILE A 77 -25.13 -3.27 10.01
CA ILE A 77 -24.22 -2.15 9.71
C ILE A 77 -23.83 -2.21 8.23
N PRO A 78 -24.11 -1.17 7.43
CA PRO A 78 -23.67 -1.13 6.04
C PRO A 78 -22.14 -0.95 5.97
N PHE A 79 -21.45 -1.89 5.34
CA PHE A 79 -20.04 -1.75 4.97
C PHE A 79 -19.73 -2.56 3.71
N ASP A 80 -18.87 -2.00 2.88
CA ASP A 80 -18.58 -2.50 1.54
C ASP A 80 -17.26 -3.26 1.47
N VAL A 81 -16.34 -2.98 2.40
CA VAL A 81 -14.95 -3.44 2.29
C VAL A 81 -14.41 -3.94 3.62
N GLN A 82 -13.98 -5.19 3.65
CA GLN A 82 -13.22 -5.76 4.76
C GLN A 82 -11.72 -5.60 4.48
N TRP A 83 -10.97 -5.18 5.49
CA TRP A 83 -9.54 -4.97 5.40
C TRP A 83 -8.79 -5.91 6.34
N ASN A 84 -7.57 -6.27 5.96
CA ASN A 84 -6.58 -6.84 6.87
C ASN A 84 -5.26 -6.07 6.79
N ASP A 85 -4.70 -5.79 7.97
CA ASP A 85 -3.37 -5.25 8.16
C ASP A 85 -2.32 -6.38 8.07
N ILE A 86 -1.05 -6.11 8.37
CA ILE A 86 0.10 -7.01 8.17
C ILE A 86 -0.02 -8.36 8.88
N ASP A 87 -1.00 -8.55 9.78
CA ASP A 87 -1.24 -9.81 10.46
C ASP A 87 -1.66 -10.95 9.52
N TYR A 88 -2.22 -10.66 8.34
CA TYR A 88 -2.50 -11.70 7.35
C TYR A 88 -1.21 -12.33 6.77
N MET A 89 -0.11 -11.58 6.76
CA MET A 89 1.14 -11.98 6.09
C MET A 89 1.90 -13.02 6.91
N LYS A 90 2.59 -13.94 6.21
CA LYS A 90 3.56 -14.84 6.86
C LYS A 90 4.80 -14.05 7.25
N ASN A 91 5.11 -13.99 8.54
CA ASN A 91 6.26 -13.25 9.09
C ASN A 91 6.33 -11.77 8.66
N ARG A 92 5.17 -11.15 8.34
CA ARG A 92 5.07 -9.78 7.84
C ARG A 92 5.85 -9.55 6.55
N ASN A 93 5.90 -10.56 5.69
CA ASN A 93 6.48 -10.48 4.36
C ASN A 93 5.37 -10.22 3.34
N ASP A 94 5.51 -9.17 2.53
CA ASP A 94 4.58 -8.87 1.44
C ASP A 94 4.40 -10.06 0.49
N PHE A 95 3.24 -10.09 -0.19
CA PHE A 95 2.90 -11.11 -1.18
C PHE A 95 2.87 -12.54 -0.61
N THR A 96 2.65 -12.66 0.70
CA THR A 96 2.42 -13.93 1.40
C THR A 96 1.17 -13.81 2.27
N TYR A 97 0.57 -14.94 2.63
CA TYR A 97 -0.32 -15.01 3.78
C TYR A 97 0.11 -16.14 4.70
N ASP A 98 -0.24 -16.03 5.98
CA ASP A 98 0.02 -17.04 6.99
C ASP A 98 -0.96 -18.20 6.81
N GLU A 99 -0.50 -19.30 6.22
CA GLU A 99 -1.33 -20.47 5.92
C GLU A 99 -1.84 -21.22 7.17
N GLU A 100 -1.38 -20.87 8.37
CA GLU A 100 -1.89 -21.43 9.63
C GLU A 100 -2.95 -20.50 10.26
N ARG A 101 -2.60 -19.24 10.51
CA ARG A 101 -3.52 -18.27 11.16
C ARG A 101 -4.57 -17.70 10.22
N PHE A 102 -4.26 -17.68 8.92
CA PHE A 102 -5.11 -17.22 7.84
C PHE A 102 -5.40 -18.33 6.82
N ALA A 103 -5.39 -19.59 7.28
CA ALA A 103 -5.88 -20.72 6.52
C ALA A 103 -7.31 -20.44 6.00
N GLY A 104 -7.53 -20.59 4.69
CA GLY A 104 -8.82 -20.31 4.07
C GLY A 104 -9.05 -18.86 3.61
N LEU A 105 -8.01 -18.02 3.62
CA LEU A 105 -8.12 -16.62 3.20
C LEU A 105 -8.65 -16.46 1.76
N PRO A 106 -8.18 -17.22 0.75
CA PRO A 106 -8.75 -17.14 -0.60
C PRO A 106 -10.26 -17.40 -0.63
N GLU A 107 -10.73 -18.42 0.10
CA GLU A 107 -12.13 -18.81 0.19
C GLU A 107 -12.96 -17.74 0.90
N PHE A 108 -12.43 -17.13 1.97
CA PHE A 108 -13.09 -16.01 2.64
C PHE A 108 -13.25 -14.80 1.73
N VAL A 109 -12.25 -14.47 0.91
CA VAL A 109 -12.37 -13.38 -0.07
C VAL A 109 -13.44 -13.71 -1.12
N ASP A 110 -13.50 -14.94 -1.61
CA ASP A 110 -14.56 -15.38 -2.52
C ASP A 110 -15.96 -15.32 -1.85
N GLU A 111 -16.07 -15.53 -0.53
CA GLU A 111 -17.32 -15.34 0.23
C GLU A 111 -17.72 -13.86 0.31
N LEU A 112 -16.77 -12.96 0.59
CA LEU A 112 -17.04 -11.51 0.58
C LEU A 112 -17.59 -11.06 -0.78
N HIS A 113 -16.99 -11.55 -1.87
CA HIS A 113 -17.42 -11.24 -3.23
C HIS A 113 -18.85 -11.74 -3.54
N LYS A 114 -19.24 -12.92 -3.03
CA LYS A 114 -20.61 -13.44 -3.18
C LYS A 114 -21.66 -12.54 -2.51
N GLU A 115 -21.27 -11.86 -1.44
CA GLU A 115 -22.10 -10.88 -0.73
C GLU A 115 -22.04 -9.46 -1.35
N GLY A 116 -21.35 -9.30 -2.48
CA GLY A 116 -21.17 -8.02 -3.16
C GLY A 116 -20.17 -7.09 -2.46
N MET A 117 -19.38 -7.61 -1.51
CA MET A 117 -18.36 -6.87 -0.78
C MET A 117 -16.99 -6.98 -1.47
N ARG A 118 -16.01 -6.26 -0.93
CA ARG A 118 -14.65 -6.17 -1.45
C ARG A 118 -13.63 -6.42 -0.34
N TYR A 119 -12.44 -6.78 -0.74
CA TYR A 119 -11.32 -7.05 0.14
C TYR A 119 -10.13 -6.15 -0.19
N VAL A 120 -9.62 -5.44 0.81
CA VAL A 120 -8.40 -4.63 0.67
C VAL A 120 -7.38 -5.13 1.68
N MET A 121 -6.12 -5.19 1.27
CA MET A 121 -5.03 -5.62 2.11
C MET A 121 -3.91 -4.59 2.10
N ILE A 122 -3.16 -4.51 3.19
CA ILE A 122 -1.93 -3.73 3.22
C ILE A 122 -0.83 -4.43 2.40
N ILE A 123 0.01 -3.65 1.73
CA ILE A 123 1.29 -4.05 1.16
C ILE A 123 2.31 -2.97 1.53
N ASP A 124 3.39 -3.35 2.19
CA ASP A 124 4.48 -2.45 2.54
C ASP A 124 5.42 -2.24 1.34
N PRO A 125 6.22 -1.16 1.32
CA PRO A 125 7.26 -0.99 0.31
C PRO A 125 8.54 -1.80 0.63
N GLY A 126 8.63 -2.43 1.80
CA GLY A 126 9.85 -3.07 2.29
C GLY A 126 9.86 -4.57 2.05
N ILE A 127 10.82 -5.08 1.27
CA ILE A 127 10.93 -6.51 0.96
C ILE A 127 11.95 -7.17 1.87
N SER A 128 11.56 -8.27 2.54
CA SER A 128 12.49 -9.02 3.41
C SER A 128 13.69 -9.56 2.64
N ALA A 129 14.89 -9.27 3.15
CA ALA A 129 16.17 -9.74 2.64
C ALA A 129 16.78 -10.85 3.52
N SER A 130 15.97 -11.47 4.39
CA SER A 130 16.44 -12.47 5.37
C SER A 130 15.90 -13.88 5.11
N GLN A 131 15.17 -14.07 4.02
CA GLN A 131 14.71 -15.38 3.61
C GLN A 131 15.84 -16.15 2.93
N LYS A 132 15.75 -17.49 2.91
CA LYS A 132 16.73 -18.31 2.20
C LYS A 132 16.65 -18.01 0.69
N PRO A 133 17.78 -17.94 -0.02
CA PRO A 133 17.76 -17.73 -1.47
C PRO A 133 16.84 -18.75 -2.17
N GLY A 134 16.00 -18.27 -3.09
CA GLY A 134 15.06 -19.10 -3.85
C GLY A 134 13.78 -19.49 -3.08
N THR A 135 13.55 -18.94 -1.89
CA THR A 135 12.35 -19.23 -1.09
C THR A 135 11.38 -18.06 -0.96
N TYR A 136 11.78 -16.86 -1.41
CA TYR A 136 10.97 -15.66 -1.30
C TYR A 136 11.02 -14.86 -2.62
N PRO A 137 10.14 -15.19 -3.58
CA PRO A 137 10.15 -14.62 -4.92
C PRO A 137 10.22 -13.08 -4.98
N PRO A 138 9.53 -12.31 -4.11
CA PRO A 138 9.68 -10.86 -4.11
C PRO A 138 11.12 -10.40 -3.96
N TYR A 139 11.90 -11.02 -3.07
CA TYR A 139 13.31 -10.69 -2.94
C TYR A 139 14.13 -11.21 -4.11
N ASP A 140 13.98 -12.49 -4.45
CA ASP A 140 14.79 -13.15 -5.48
C ASP A 140 14.63 -12.46 -6.85
N ARG A 141 13.39 -12.14 -7.26
CA ARG A 141 13.09 -11.42 -8.51
C ARG A 141 13.56 -9.97 -8.46
N GLY A 142 13.48 -9.33 -7.29
CA GLY A 142 13.96 -7.96 -7.12
C GLY A 142 15.48 -7.85 -7.30
N ILE A 143 16.23 -8.84 -6.84
CA ILE A 143 17.68 -8.96 -7.10
C ILE A 143 17.94 -9.22 -8.59
N GLU A 144 17.22 -10.15 -9.21
CA GLU A 144 17.38 -10.48 -10.63
C GLU A 144 17.11 -9.28 -11.55
N MET A 145 16.11 -8.47 -11.22
CA MET A 145 15.72 -7.28 -11.99
C MET A 145 16.50 -6.02 -11.62
N ASP A 146 17.40 -6.11 -10.63
CA ASP A 146 18.23 -5.01 -10.11
C ASP A 146 17.43 -3.77 -9.70
N VAL A 147 16.28 -3.97 -9.03
CA VAL A 147 15.31 -2.90 -8.75
C VAL A 147 15.42 -2.27 -7.36
N PHE A 148 16.30 -2.76 -6.48
CA PHE A 148 16.40 -2.21 -5.13
C PHE A 148 17.26 -0.95 -5.08
N ILE A 149 16.88 0.00 -4.21
CA ILE A 149 17.71 1.15 -3.84
C ILE A 149 19.07 0.63 -3.37
N LYS A 150 20.15 1.24 -3.86
CA LYS A 150 21.52 0.85 -3.54
C LYS A 150 22.20 1.85 -2.61
N ASN A 151 23.13 1.35 -1.80
CA ASN A 151 24.04 2.16 -1.02
C ASN A 151 25.22 2.69 -1.88
N ASN A 152 26.15 3.41 -1.25
CA ASN A 152 27.34 3.96 -1.91
C ASN A 152 28.35 2.91 -2.42
N THR A 153 28.21 1.64 -2.04
CA THR A 153 29.02 0.52 -2.55
C THR A 153 28.28 -0.29 -3.62
N ASN A 154 27.18 0.25 -4.15
CA ASN A 154 26.35 -0.37 -5.19
C ASN A 154 25.73 -1.71 -4.78
N GLN A 155 25.52 -1.92 -3.48
CA GLN A 155 24.77 -3.07 -2.93
C GLN A 155 23.37 -2.61 -2.51
N PRO A 156 22.35 -3.50 -2.50
CA PRO A 156 21.04 -3.17 -1.95
C PRO A 156 21.15 -2.55 -0.56
N LEU A 157 20.48 -1.41 -0.36
CA LEU A 157 20.45 -0.73 0.91
C LEU A 157 19.62 -1.55 1.90
N LEU A 158 20.25 -1.89 3.03
CA LEU A 158 19.64 -2.69 4.09
C LEU A 158 19.06 -1.78 5.16
N GLY A 159 17.78 -1.97 5.45
CA GLY A 159 17.06 -1.33 6.54
C GLY A 159 16.32 -2.34 7.42
N LYS A 160 15.34 -1.84 8.18
CA LYS A 160 14.54 -2.63 9.10
C LYS A 160 13.11 -2.09 9.16
N VAL A 161 12.14 -2.93 8.85
CA VAL A 161 10.69 -2.67 9.06
C VAL A 161 10.04 -3.87 9.76
N TRP A 162 8.74 -4.09 9.53
CA TRP A 162 7.90 -5.11 10.18
C TRP A 162 8.39 -6.55 10.00
N ASN A 163 8.94 -6.88 8.85
CA ASN A 163 9.45 -8.21 8.56
C ASN A 163 10.58 -8.62 9.52
N GLU A 164 10.76 -9.93 9.66
CA GLU A 164 11.89 -10.46 10.41
C GLU A 164 13.22 -10.20 9.66
N GLY A 165 14.28 -9.93 10.43
CA GLY A 165 15.59 -9.64 9.85
C GLY A 165 15.68 -8.31 9.10
N LEU A 166 16.41 -8.29 7.99
CA LEU A 166 16.72 -7.11 7.19
C LEU A 166 15.70 -6.90 6.07
N THR A 167 15.62 -5.65 5.59
CA THR A 167 14.68 -5.21 4.55
C THR A 167 15.44 -4.47 3.46
N VAL A 168 15.07 -4.71 2.19
CA VAL A 168 15.48 -3.90 1.05
C VAL A 168 14.29 -3.14 0.46
N TYR A 169 14.55 -2.08 -0.28
CA TYR A 169 13.52 -1.14 -0.74
C TYR A 169 13.53 -1.07 -2.27
N PRO A 170 12.45 -1.43 -2.98
CA PRO A 170 12.34 -1.18 -4.41
C PRO A 170 12.48 0.32 -4.70
N ASP A 171 13.31 0.65 -5.68
CA ASP A 171 13.41 1.99 -6.23
C ASP A 171 12.29 2.19 -7.25
N PHE A 172 11.16 2.74 -6.82
CA PHE A 172 10.01 3.01 -7.70
C PHE A 172 10.29 4.05 -8.80
N THR A 173 11.49 4.66 -8.86
CA THR A 173 11.94 5.49 -9.98
C THR A 173 12.74 4.71 -11.02
N HIS A 174 13.18 3.50 -10.70
CA HIS A 174 13.90 2.61 -11.61
C HIS A 174 12.98 2.11 -12.75
N PRO A 175 13.44 2.08 -14.01
CA PRO A 175 12.59 1.73 -15.17
C PRO A 175 11.94 0.35 -15.07
N ASN A 176 12.57 -0.59 -14.35
CA ASN A 176 12.04 -1.94 -14.17
C ASN A 176 11.13 -2.11 -12.94
N ALA A 177 11.09 -1.13 -12.02
CA ALA A 177 10.40 -1.30 -10.74
C ALA A 177 8.89 -1.46 -10.90
N THR A 178 8.27 -0.71 -11.81
CA THR A 178 6.84 -0.86 -12.11
C THR A 178 6.52 -2.26 -12.63
N ALA A 179 7.32 -2.79 -13.56
CA ALA A 179 7.12 -4.13 -14.10
C ALA A 179 7.27 -5.21 -13.03
N TYR A 180 8.31 -5.09 -12.19
CA TYR A 180 8.53 -5.94 -11.02
C TYR A 180 7.33 -5.91 -10.05
N TRP A 181 6.87 -4.72 -9.67
CA TRP A 181 5.80 -4.58 -8.68
C TRP A 181 4.47 -5.12 -9.20
N VAL A 182 4.16 -4.87 -10.49
CA VAL A 182 2.99 -5.45 -11.16
C VAL A 182 3.09 -6.97 -11.24
N GLU A 183 4.28 -7.54 -11.50
CA GLU A 183 4.51 -8.99 -11.49
C GLU A 183 4.17 -9.57 -10.10
N MET A 184 4.65 -8.95 -9.02
CA MET A 184 4.40 -9.41 -7.65
C MET A 184 2.92 -9.32 -7.27
N LEU A 185 2.29 -8.18 -7.53
CA LEU A 185 0.86 -7.97 -7.30
C LEU A 185 0.00 -8.96 -8.10
N THR A 186 0.33 -9.19 -9.38
CA THR A 186 -0.38 -10.12 -10.26
C THR A 186 -0.23 -11.56 -9.80
N ALA A 187 0.98 -11.96 -9.40
CA ALA A 187 1.24 -13.30 -8.88
C ALA A 187 0.47 -13.55 -7.57
N TYR A 188 0.40 -12.55 -6.69
CA TYR A 188 -0.35 -12.65 -5.45
C TYR A 188 -1.87 -12.63 -5.66
N TYR A 189 -2.38 -11.84 -6.63
CA TYR A 189 -3.80 -11.79 -6.98
C TYR A 189 -4.35 -13.16 -7.41
N LYS A 190 -3.51 -13.97 -8.08
CA LYS A 190 -3.86 -15.36 -8.45
C LYS A 190 -4.11 -16.27 -7.24
N LYS A 191 -3.58 -15.90 -6.06
CA LYS A 191 -3.78 -16.63 -4.80
C LYS A 191 -4.93 -16.04 -4.00
N VAL A 192 -4.97 -14.72 -3.84
CA VAL A 192 -5.99 -13.99 -3.07
C VAL A 192 -6.54 -12.89 -3.96
N LYS A 193 -7.82 -12.95 -4.31
CA LYS A 193 -8.45 -12.00 -5.26
C LYS A 193 -8.84 -10.68 -4.58
N TYR A 194 -7.85 -9.93 -4.10
CA TYR A 194 -8.08 -8.61 -3.50
C TYR A 194 -8.60 -7.58 -4.52
N ASP A 195 -9.33 -6.57 -4.06
CA ASP A 195 -9.97 -5.54 -4.90
C ASP A 195 -9.26 -4.19 -4.85
N GLY A 196 -8.37 -4.01 -3.87
CA GLY A 196 -7.54 -2.83 -3.73
C GLY A 196 -6.35 -3.10 -2.81
N VAL A 197 -5.39 -2.18 -2.86
CA VAL A 197 -4.15 -2.26 -2.07
C VAL A 197 -4.04 -1.00 -1.22
N TRP A 198 -3.80 -1.20 0.07
CA TRP A 198 -3.35 -0.16 0.97
C TRP A 198 -1.82 -0.17 0.98
N ILE A 199 -1.22 0.88 0.43
CA ILE A 199 0.23 1.09 0.42
C ILE A 199 0.67 2.07 1.51
#